data_AF-A0A286U4J2-F1
#
_entry.id   AF-A0A286U4J2-F1
#
_cell.length_a   1.000
_cell.length_b   1.000
_cell.length_c   1.000
_cell.angle_alpha   90.00
_cell.angle_beta   90.00
_cell.angle_gamma   90.00
#
_symmetry.space_group_name_H-M   'P 1'
#
loop_
_entity.id
_entity.type
_entity.pdbx_description
1 polymer ?
#
loop_
_entity_poly.entity_id
_entity_poly.type
_entity_poly.pdbx_seq_one_letter_code
_entity_poly.pdbx_strand_id
1 'polypeptide(L)'
;MIDEEDVLHLFIQSILEQIESLENADVDTATIEELKLLLSDNLDEDGVIHVRKSLMNKSFHLSFSNYKDFMNKYDKEHLRN
;
A
#
# COMPACT_ATOMS: atom_id res chain seq x y z
N MET A 1 -9.21 -3.79 16.91
CA MET A 1 -7.83 -3.52 16.46
C MET A 1 -7.68 -4.32 15.19
N ILE A 2 -7.56 -3.64 14.04
CA ILE A 2 -7.40 -4.30 12.75
C ILE A 2 -6.07 -5.05 12.78
N ASP A 3 -6.04 -6.28 12.27
CA ASP A 3 -4.82 -7.07 12.19
C ASP A 3 -3.80 -6.38 11.28
N GLU A 4 -2.52 -6.41 11.65
CA GLU A 4 -1.49 -5.72 10.87
C GLU A 4 -1.31 -6.31 9.47
N GLU A 5 -1.49 -7.62 9.32
CA GLU A 5 -1.42 -8.33 8.05
C GLU A 5 -2.59 -7.94 7.14
N ASP A 6 -3.79 -7.74 7.71
CA ASP A 6 -4.95 -7.23 6.98
C ASP A 6 -4.73 -5.79 6.50
N VAL A 7 -4.22 -4.90 7.38
CA VAL A 7 -3.90 -3.50 6.99
C VAL A 7 -2.84 -3.47 5.89
N LEU A 8 -1.88 -4.39 5.95
CA LEU A 8 -0.81 -4.47 4.97
C LEU A 8 -1.29 -4.96 3.61
N HIS A 9 -2.15 -5.97 3.56
CA HIS A 9 -2.79 -6.39 2.32
C HIS A 9 -3.62 -5.26 1.71
N LEU A 10 -4.44 -4.56 2.52
CA LEU A 10 -5.22 -3.42 2.06
C LEU A 10 -4.35 -2.28 1.52
N PHE A 11 -3.22 -2.01 2.18
CA PHE A 11 -2.26 -1.00 1.71
C PHE A 11 -1.70 -1.37 0.34
N ILE A 12 -1.24 -2.62 0.16
CA ILE A 12 -0.68 -3.08 -1.12
C ILE A 12 -1.75 -3.06 -2.23
N GLN A 13 -2.97 -3.52 -1.94
CA GLN A 13 -4.09 -3.46 -2.87
C GLN A 13 -4.41 -2.02 -3.28
N SER A 14 -4.42 -1.08 -2.34
CA SER A 14 -4.69 0.33 -2.65
C SER A 14 -3.65 0.95 -3.59
N ILE A 15 -2.38 0.52 -3.50
CA ILE A 15 -1.33 0.97 -4.41
C ILE A 15 -1.53 0.37 -5.80
N LEU A 16 -1.88 -0.92 -5.90
CA LEU A 16 -2.17 -1.58 -7.17
C LEU A 16 -3.33 -0.91 -7.91
N GLU A 17 -4.43 -0.62 -7.21
CA GLU A 17 -5.58 0.10 -7.76
C GLU A 17 -5.20 1.52 -8.23
N GLN A 18 -4.34 2.22 -7.48
CA GLN A 18 -3.80 3.52 -7.91
C GLN A 18 -2.96 3.41 -9.17
N ILE A 19 -2.07 2.41 -9.27
CA ILE A 19 -1.28 2.16 -10.48
C ILE A 19 -2.20 1.92 -11.67
N GLU A 20 -3.19 1.03 -11.54
CA GLU A 20 -4.15 0.71 -12.61
C GLU A 20 -4.94 1.96 -13.03
N SER A 21 -5.41 2.77 -12.08
CA SER A 21 -6.11 4.01 -12.38
C SER A 21 -5.23 5.04 -13.08
N LEU A 22 -3.94 5.08 -12.76
CA LEU A 22 -2.98 6.02 -13.33
C LEU A 22 -2.48 5.58 -14.70
N GLU A 23 -2.29 4.27 -14.94
CA GLU A 23 -1.92 3.72 -16.25
C GLU A 23 -3.01 3.95 -17.31
N ASN A 24 -4.27 4.01 -16.87
CA ASN A 24 -5.42 4.33 -17.73
C ASN A 24 -5.64 5.84 -17.96
N ALA A 25 -4.87 6.69 -17.27
CA ALA A 25 -4.92 8.13 -17.40
C ALA A 25 -3.60 8.63 -18.03
N ASP A 26 -3.64 9.74 -18.76
CA ASP A 26 -2.46 10.32 -19.42
C ASP A 26 -1.59 11.06 -18.37
N VAL A 27 -1.12 10.32 -17.35
CA VAL A 27 -0.49 10.83 -16.13
C VAL A 27 1.02 10.58 -16.15
N ASP A 28 1.72 11.42 -15.39
CA ASP A 28 3.17 11.39 -15.18
C ASP A 28 3.67 10.00 -14.77
N THR A 29 4.46 9.40 -15.66
CA THR A 29 5.10 8.09 -15.51
C THR A 29 5.96 8.00 -14.25
N ALA A 30 6.50 9.12 -13.74
CA ALA A 30 7.31 9.13 -12.53
C ALA A 30 6.53 8.68 -11.29
N THR A 31 5.25 9.04 -11.20
CA THR A 31 4.40 8.64 -10.06
C THR A 31 4.14 7.13 -10.08
N ILE A 32 3.88 6.56 -11.26
CA ILE A 32 3.68 5.12 -11.43
C ILE A 32 4.96 4.34 -11.07
N GLU A 33 6.13 4.84 -11.49
CA GLU A 33 7.42 4.23 -11.15
C GLU A 33 7.68 4.22 -9.64
N GLU A 34 7.38 5.31 -8.93
CA GLU A 34 7.52 5.36 -7.47
C GLU A 34 6.60 4.35 -6.77
N LEU A 35 5.35 4.22 -7.21
CA LEU A 35 4.42 3.24 -6.67
C LEU A 35 4.87 1.80 -6.94
N LYS A 36 5.38 1.52 -8.14
CA LYS A 36 5.97 0.21 -8.48
C LYS A 36 7.21 -0.10 -7.62
N LEU A 37 8.05 0.90 -7.34
CA LEU A 37 9.22 0.75 -6.47
C LEU A 37 8.82 0.48 -5.01
N LEU A 38 7.72 1.07 -4.54
CA LEU A 38 7.15 0.74 -3.22
C LEU A 38 6.72 -0.74 -3.15
N LEU A 39 6.26 -1.31 -4.26
CA LEU A 39 5.76 -2.69 -4.31
C LEU A 39 6.81 -3.74 -4.66
N SER A 40 7.97 -3.36 -5.21
CA SER A 40 8.93 -4.30 -5.80
C SER A 40 9.42 -5.41 -4.86
N ASP A 41 9.51 -5.11 -3.55
CA ASP A 41 9.96 -6.07 -2.54
C ASP A 41 8.84 -7.01 -2.06
N ASN A 42 7.59 -6.73 -2.43
CA ASN A 42 6.37 -7.37 -1.93
C ASN A 42 5.49 -8.03 -3.01
N LEU A 43 5.88 -7.95 -4.28
CA LEU A 43 5.23 -8.64 -5.39
C LEU A 43 6.20 -9.66 -6.01
N ASP A 44 5.67 -10.79 -6.45
CA ASP A 44 6.40 -11.68 -7.36
C ASP A 44 6.24 -11.27 -8.83
N GLU A 45 6.86 -12.03 -9.73
CA GLU A 45 6.82 -11.79 -11.18
C GLU A 45 5.40 -11.87 -11.76
N ASP A 46 4.49 -12.58 -11.09
CA ASP A 46 3.08 -12.74 -11.48
C ASP A 46 2.17 -11.68 -10.84
N GLY A 47 2.73 -10.75 -10.05
CA GLY A 47 1.98 -9.71 -9.35
C GLY A 47 1.24 -10.22 -8.10
N VAL A 48 1.57 -11.42 -7.61
CA VAL A 48 1.01 -11.96 -6.38
C VAL A 48 1.67 -11.29 -5.18
N ILE A 49 0.85 -10.88 -4.21
CA ILE A 49 1.32 -10.25 -2.98
C ILE A 49 2.05 -11.29 -2.14
N HIS A 50 3.33 -11.04 -1.89
CA HIS A 50 4.15 -11.84 -1.01
C HIS A 50 4.89 -10.92 -0.03
N VAL A 51 4.26 -10.69 1.12
CA VAL A 51 4.77 -9.80 2.15
C VAL A 51 6.07 -10.34 2.75
N ARG A 52 7.18 -9.63 2.51
CA ARG A 52 8.47 -9.90 3.15
C ARG A 52 8.88 -8.71 4.01
N LYS A 53 8.37 -8.68 5.25
CA LYS A 53 8.62 -7.57 6.20
C LYS A 53 10.09 -7.19 6.36
N SER A 54 11.01 -8.15 6.23
CA SER A 54 12.46 -7.93 6.33
C SER A 54 13.09 -7.23 5.12
N LEU A 55 12.42 -7.23 3.97
CA LEU A 55 12.91 -6.64 2.72
C LEU A 55 12.30 -5.26 2.45
N MET A 56 11.33 -4.83 3.25
CA MET A 56 10.69 -3.53 3.08
C MET A 56 11.69 -2.40 3.24
N ASN A 57 11.78 -1.56 2.21
CA ASN A 57 12.59 -0.35 2.28
C ASN A 57 12.01 0.68 3.27
N LYS A 58 12.82 1.66 3.66
CA LYS A 58 12.43 2.69 4.64
C LYS A 58 11.20 3.49 4.19
N SER A 59 11.08 3.76 2.90
CA SER A 59 9.95 4.50 2.34
C SER A 59 8.66 3.70 2.48
N PHE A 60 8.70 2.40 2.22
CA PHE A 60 7.56 1.51 2.44
C PHE A 60 7.11 1.52 3.90
N HIS A 61 8.05 1.36 4.84
CA HIS A 61 7.72 1.39 6.27
C HIS A 61 7.05 2.70 6.70
N LEU A 62 7.54 3.84 6.19
CA LEU A 62 6.98 5.14 6.50
C LEU A 62 5.56 5.29 5.94
N SER A 63 5.37 4.95 4.66
CA SER A 63 4.07 5.00 4.00
C SER A 63 3.05 4.06 4.65
N PHE A 64 3.45 2.83 4.97
CA PHE A 64 2.61 1.86 5.66
C PHE A 64 2.21 2.33 7.06
N SER A 65 3.13 2.92 7.82
CA SER A 65 2.82 3.45 9.16
C SER A 65 1.77 4.56 9.10
N ASN A 66 1.90 5.48 8.13
CA ASN A 66 0.92 6.53 7.92
C ASN A 66 -0.46 5.97 7.52
N TYR A 67 -0.47 4.96 6.65
CA TYR A 67 -1.71 4.28 6.24
C TYR A 67 -2.38 3.56 7.41
N LYS A 68 -1.61 2.83 8.22
CA LYS A 68 -2.08 2.17 9.44
C LYS A 68 -2.67 3.17 10.43
N ASP A 69 -2.03 4.32 10.63
CA ASP A 69 -2.54 5.39 11.48
C ASP A 69 -3.86 5.98 10.95
N PHE A 70 -3.98 6.14 9.63
CA PHE A 70 -5.22 6.56 8.98
C PHE A 70 -6.35 5.55 9.20
N MET A 71 -6.11 4.26 8.92
CA MET A 71 -7.10 3.19 9.11
C MET A 71 -7.55 3.08 10.58
N ASN A 72 -6.61 3.21 11.52
CA ASN A 72 -6.93 3.21 12.94
C ASN A 72 -7.76 4.43 13.38
N LYS A 73 -7.56 5.60 12.76
CA LYS A 73 -8.40 6.78 13.01
C LYS A 73 -9.80 6.57 12.44
N TYR A 74 -9.89 6.08 11.20
CA TYR A 74 -11.15 5.79 10.53
C TYR A 74 -11.99 4.80 11.35
N ASP A 75 -11.43 3.65 11.74
CA ASP A 75 -12.12 2.66 12.59
C ASP A 75 -12.62 3.27 13.91
N LYS A 76 -11.79 4.07 14.60
CA LYS A 76 -12.17 4.72 15.86
C LYS A 76 -13.26 5.77 15.72
N GLU A 77 -13.27 6.52 14.63
CA GLU A 77 -14.31 7.52 14.35
C GLU A 77 -15.63 6.85 13.95
N HIS A 78 -15.58 5.75 13.20
CA HIS A 78 -16.76 4.98 12.81
C HIS A 78 -17.36 4.15 13.95
N LEU A 79 -16.58 3.72 14.94
CA LEU A 79 -17.07 3.08 16.16
C LEU A 79 -17.68 4.07 17.17
N ARG A 80 -17.54 5.37 16.96
CA ARG A 80 -18.03 6.43 17.86
C ARG A 80 -19.36 7.07 17.43
N ASN A 81 -20.00 6.56 16.37
CA ASN A 81 -21.35 6.96 15.94
C ASN A 81 -22.41 5.92 16.32
#